data_AF-A0A840UUB2-F1
#
_entry.id   AF-A0A840UUB2-F1
#
_cell.length_a   1.000
_cell.length_b   1.000
_cell.length_c   1.000
_cell.angle_alpha   90.00
_cell.angle_beta   90.00
_cell.angle_gamma   90.00
#
_symmetry.space_group_name_H-M   'P 1'
#
loop_
_entity.id
_entity.type
_entity.pdbx_description
1 polymer ?
#
loop_
_entity_poly.entity_id
_entity_poly.type
_entity_poly.pdbx_seq_one_letter_code
_entity_poly.pdbx_strand_id
1 'polypeptide(L)'
;MAKNYELIPGETNNWEVAVFLLIDHLFKISSENPKITFSRTDLHSTTSALYFIENLLGPLGYVVNKTLSNSISSAVTRTEQKGYLHCLYGECSLTDSGFSRLCEIRDKYEKNNEKPIGKYQLAFQALQNLKPEIRADIIKNFKESAS
;
A
#
# COMPACT_ATOMS: atom_id res chain seq x y z
N MET A 1 7.41 11.28 -8.12
CA MET A 1 8.18 10.02 -8.28
C MET A 1 8.11 9.27 -6.96
N ALA A 2 7.57 8.05 -6.94
CA ALA A 2 7.72 7.19 -5.78
C ALA A 2 9.22 6.87 -5.64
N LYS A 3 9.79 7.04 -4.45
CA LYS A 3 11.22 6.82 -4.17
C LYS A 3 11.58 5.34 -4.41
N ASN A 4 12.86 5.08 -4.69
CA ASN A 4 13.49 3.79 -5.09
C ASN A 4 13.40 2.62 -4.08
N TYR A 5 12.30 2.48 -3.34
CA TYR A 5 12.11 1.38 -2.37
C TYR A 5 10.95 0.52 -2.83
N GLU A 6 11.20 -0.76 -3.06
CA GLU A 6 10.15 -1.75 -3.34
C GLU A 6 9.28 -1.92 -2.08
N LEU A 7 7.95 -1.86 -2.23
CA LEU A 7 7.02 -2.14 -1.13
C LEU A 7 7.14 -3.60 -0.66
N ILE A 8 7.42 -4.50 -1.60
CA ILE A 8 7.65 -5.92 -1.38
C ILE A 8 8.93 -6.28 -2.16
N PRO A 9 9.95 -6.88 -1.54
CA PRO A 9 11.16 -7.29 -2.25
C PRO A 9 10.87 -8.17 -3.47
N GLY A 10 11.42 -7.79 -4.63
CA GLY A 10 11.22 -8.47 -5.90
C GLY A 10 9.96 -8.05 -6.67
N GLU A 11 9.11 -7.17 -6.10
CA GLU A 11 7.99 -6.56 -6.80
C GLU A 11 8.38 -5.17 -7.33
N THR A 12 8.58 -5.06 -8.64
CA THR A 12 9.10 -3.82 -9.27
C THR A 12 8.04 -2.74 -9.50
N ASN A 13 6.76 -3.05 -9.28
CA ASN A 13 5.64 -2.13 -9.53
C ASN A 13 4.89 -1.77 -8.25
N ASN A 14 5.45 -0.84 -7.47
CA ASN A 14 4.86 -0.35 -6.23
C ASN A 14 3.43 0.16 -6.35
N TRP A 15 3.05 0.74 -7.49
CA TRP A 15 1.69 1.27 -7.66
C TRP A 15 0.65 0.16 -7.82
N GLU A 16 0.99 -0.93 -8.49
CA GLU A 16 0.12 -2.10 -8.55
C GLU A 16 -0.02 -2.74 -7.17
N VAL A 17 1.10 -2.94 -6.48
CA VAL A 17 1.11 -3.45 -5.10
C VAL A 17 0.25 -2.58 -4.19
N ALA A 18 0.41 -1.26 -4.27
CA ALA A 18 -0.36 -0.32 -3.48
C ALA A 18 -1.87 -0.34 -3.80
N VAL A 19 -2.26 -0.54 -5.06
CA VAL A 19 -3.68 -0.68 -5.46
C VAL A 19 -4.29 -1.94 -4.85
N PHE A 20 -3.59 -3.07 -4.90
CA PHE A 20 -4.11 -4.31 -4.31
C PHE A 20 -4.22 -4.23 -2.79
N LEU A 21 -3.22 -3.66 -2.12
CA LEU A 21 -3.27 -3.44 -0.67
C LEU A 21 -4.36 -2.45 -0.26
N LEU A 22 -4.63 -1.44 -1.10
CA LEU A 22 -5.74 -0.51 -0.88
C LEU A 22 -7.10 -1.20 -1.02
N ILE A 23 -7.28 -2.04 -2.05
CA ILE A 23 -8.51 -2.81 -2.25
C ILE A 23 -8.74 -3.74 -1.04
N ASP A 24 -7.72 -4.45 -0.60
CA ASP A 24 -7.80 -5.32 0.58
C ASP A 24 -8.13 -4.51 1.85
N HIS A 25 -7.50 -3.36 2.05
CA HIS A 25 -7.75 -2.48 3.19
C HIS A 25 -9.20 -1.98 3.26
N LEU A 26 -9.75 -1.52 2.13
CA LEU A 26 -11.09 -0.91 2.08
C LEU A 26 -12.20 -1.95 2.16
N PHE A 27 -12.01 -3.12 1.53
CA PHE A 27 -13.09 -4.08 1.32
C PHE A 27 -12.92 -5.40 2.09
N LYS A 28 -11.79 -5.60 2.78
CA LYS A 28 -11.49 -6.75 3.65
C LYS A 28 -11.79 -8.08 2.95
N ILE A 29 -11.17 -8.28 1.79
CA ILE A 29 -11.50 -9.39 0.90
C ILE A 29 -11.01 -10.70 1.51
N SER A 30 -11.92 -11.59 1.88
CA SER A 30 -11.58 -12.94 2.31
C SER A 30 -11.75 -13.95 1.19
N SER A 31 -11.12 -15.12 1.34
CA SER A 31 -11.35 -16.28 0.47
C SER A 31 -12.81 -16.73 0.43
N GLU A 32 -13.59 -16.41 1.48
CA GLU A 32 -15.01 -16.72 1.58
C GLU A 32 -15.88 -15.76 0.76
N ASN A 33 -15.42 -14.53 0.52
CA ASN A 33 -16.13 -13.50 -0.25
C ASN A 33 -15.21 -12.88 -1.33
N PRO A 34 -14.83 -13.63 -2.37
CA PRO A 34 -13.92 -13.15 -3.41
C PRO A 34 -14.59 -12.14 -4.37
N LYS A 35 -15.93 -12.14 -4.45
CA LYS A 35 -16.69 -11.29 -5.36
C LYS A 35 -17.12 -10.01 -4.67
N ILE A 36 -16.27 -9.00 -4.77
CA ILE A 36 -16.56 -7.66 -4.29
C ILE A 36 -16.64 -6.70 -5.48
N THR A 37 -17.68 -5.90 -5.51
CA THR A 37 -17.83 -4.75 -6.39
C THR A 37 -17.55 -3.47 -5.61
N PHE A 38 -16.85 -2.54 -6.22
CA PHE A 38 -16.53 -1.25 -5.63
C PHE A 38 -16.50 -0.14 -6.68
N SER A 39 -16.71 1.10 -6.27
CA SER A 39 -16.57 2.21 -7.20
C SER A 39 -15.10 2.52 -7.44
N ARG A 40 -14.76 2.86 -8.68
CA ARG A 40 -13.43 3.39 -9.02
C ARG A 40 -13.08 4.61 -8.17
N THR A 41 -14.07 5.45 -7.84
CA THR A 41 -13.85 6.64 -7.01
C THR A 41 -13.48 6.31 -5.58
N ASP A 42 -13.89 5.16 -5.06
CA ASP A 42 -13.56 4.73 -3.69
C ASP A 42 -12.04 4.60 -3.53
N LEU A 43 -11.37 4.16 -4.60
CA LEU A 43 -9.92 3.96 -4.62
C LEU A 43 -9.12 5.25 -4.74
N HIS A 44 -9.59 6.30 -5.42
CA HIS A 44 -8.75 7.46 -5.72
C HIS A 44 -9.28 8.81 -5.24
N SER A 45 -10.53 8.90 -4.79
CA SER A 45 -11.16 10.19 -4.43
C SER A 45 -11.49 10.31 -2.95
N THR A 46 -11.42 9.22 -2.17
CA THR A 46 -11.74 9.25 -0.74
C THR A 46 -10.52 9.64 0.10
N THR A 47 -10.73 10.40 1.18
CA THR A 47 -9.66 10.77 2.11
C THR A 47 -8.97 9.54 2.71
N SER A 48 -9.74 8.49 3.01
CA SER A 48 -9.21 7.22 3.53
C SER A 48 -8.24 6.56 2.55
N ALA A 49 -8.60 6.49 1.26
CA ALA A 49 -7.73 5.90 0.25
C ALA A 49 -6.46 6.73 0.02
N LEU A 50 -6.61 8.06 -0.08
CA LEU A 50 -5.47 8.96 -0.24
C LEU A 50 -4.49 8.84 0.95
N TYR A 51 -5.02 8.84 2.18
CA TYR A 51 -4.23 8.71 3.40
C TYR A 51 -3.54 7.33 3.50
N PHE A 52 -4.23 6.25 3.14
CA PHE A 52 -3.65 4.91 3.10
C PHE A 52 -2.45 4.84 2.16
N ILE A 53 -2.60 5.33 0.92
CA ILE A 53 -1.53 5.32 -0.08
C ILE A 53 -0.36 6.22 0.34
N GLU A 54 -0.63 7.38 0.93
CA GLU A 54 0.42 8.26 1.43
C GLU A 54 1.21 7.62 2.58
N ASN A 55 0.55 6.90 3.48
CA ASN A 55 1.23 6.16 4.54
C ASN A 55 2.07 5.01 3.98
N LEU A 56 1.55 4.31 2.97
CA LEU A 56 2.19 3.15 2.36
C LEU A 56 3.42 3.53 1.53
N LEU A 57 3.28 4.49 0.61
CA LEU A 57 4.35 4.93 -0.30
C LEU A 57 5.24 6.04 0.28
N GLY A 58 4.85 6.58 1.44
CA GLY A 58 5.48 7.74 2.06
C GLY A 58 5.00 9.07 1.46
N PRO A 59 5.38 10.20 2.10
CA PRO A 59 5.01 11.52 1.62
C PRO A 59 5.57 11.72 0.22
N LEU A 60 4.69 11.92 -0.76
CA LEU A 60 5.08 12.05 -2.16
C LEU A 60 5.69 13.45 -2.49
N GLY A 61 5.92 14.30 -1.48
CA GLY A 61 6.39 15.68 -1.60
C GLY A 61 5.22 16.68 -1.56
N TYR A 62 5.37 17.85 -2.21
CA TYR A 62 4.27 18.79 -2.48
C TYR A 62 3.28 18.19 -3.48
N VAL A 63 2.53 17.18 -3.04
CA VAL A 63 1.52 16.50 -3.85
C VAL A 63 0.17 16.94 -3.30
N VAL A 64 -0.46 17.88 -4.00
CA VAL A 64 -1.86 18.23 -3.78
C VAL A 64 -2.69 16.95 -3.95
N ASN A 65 -3.71 16.73 -3.12
CA ASN A 65 -4.61 15.55 -3.16
C ASN A 65 -5.03 15.14 -4.58
N LYS A 66 -5.22 16.12 -5.48
CA LYS A 66 -5.53 15.91 -6.90
C LYS A 66 -4.45 15.11 -7.65
N THR A 67 -3.18 15.39 -7.42
CA THR A 67 -2.06 14.69 -8.08
C THR A 67 -1.94 13.26 -7.58
N LEU A 68 -2.17 13.02 -6.29
CA LEU A 68 -2.23 11.68 -5.72
C LEU A 68 -3.42 10.90 -6.29
N SER A 69 -4.61 11.51 -6.30
CA SER A 69 -5.81 10.96 -6.92
C SER A 69 -5.58 10.54 -8.37
N ASN A 70 -4.95 11.39 -9.19
CA ASN A 70 -4.61 11.08 -10.58
C ASN A 70 -3.62 9.90 -10.69
N SER A 71 -2.67 9.81 -9.77
CA SER A 71 -1.67 8.73 -9.75
C SER A 71 -2.32 7.39 -9.42
N ILE A 72 -3.21 7.37 -8.42
CA ILE A 72 -3.98 6.17 -8.06
C ILE A 72 -4.92 5.79 -9.20
N SER A 73 -5.66 6.74 -9.77
CA SER A 73 -6.56 6.49 -10.90
C SER A 73 -5.82 5.88 -12.10
N SER A 74 -4.62 6.40 -12.41
CA SER A 74 -3.75 5.85 -13.45
C SER A 74 -3.25 4.44 -13.12
N ALA A 75 -2.95 4.15 -11.85
CA ALA A 75 -2.56 2.82 -11.41
C ALA A 75 -3.72 1.83 -11.57
N VAL A 76 -4.93 2.21 -11.16
CA VAL A 76 -6.16 1.42 -11.36
C VAL A 76 -6.39 1.13 -12.85
N THR A 77 -6.21 2.12 -13.73
CA THR A 77 -6.30 1.89 -15.20
C THR A 77 -5.33 0.83 -15.68
N ARG A 78 -4.08 0.87 -15.21
CA ARG A 78 -3.09 -0.14 -15.61
C ARG A 78 -3.41 -1.52 -15.05
N THR A 79 -3.91 -1.61 -13.82
CA THR A 79 -4.35 -2.87 -13.20
C THR A 79 -5.52 -3.48 -13.97
N GLU A 80 -6.46 -2.65 -14.43
CA GLU A 80 -7.56 -3.04 -15.33
C GLU A 80 -7.04 -3.51 -16.70
N GLN A 81 -6.13 -2.77 -17.34
CA GLN A 81 -5.53 -3.15 -18.62
C GLN A 81 -4.76 -4.48 -18.56
N LYS A 82 -4.24 -4.84 -17.38
CA LYS A 82 -3.60 -6.14 -17.12
C LYS A 82 -4.59 -7.29 -16.91
N GLY A 83 -5.90 -7.00 -16.90
CA GLY A 83 -6.95 -8.00 -16.74
C GLY A 83 -7.20 -8.43 -15.30
N TYR A 84 -6.68 -7.69 -14.30
CA TYR A 84 -6.91 -7.97 -12.88
C TYR A 84 -8.19 -7.33 -12.34
N LEU A 85 -8.63 -6.25 -12.98
CA LEU A 85 -9.88 -5.57 -12.66
C LEU A 85 -10.77 -5.59 -13.89
N HIS A 86 -12.07 -5.76 -13.66
CA HIS A 86 -13.09 -5.49 -14.65
C HIS A 86 -13.90 -4.28 -14.20
N CYS A 87 -13.81 -3.18 -14.93
CA CYS A 87 -14.56 -1.96 -14.63
C CYS A 87 -15.56 -1.63 -15.74
N LEU A 88 -16.82 -1.43 -15.37
CA LEU A 88 -17.89 -0.99 -16.26
C LEU A 88 -18.66 0.15 -15.60
N TYR A 89 -18.84 1.25 -16.32
CA TYR A 89 -19.61 2.42 -15.86
C TYR A 89 -19.18 2.99 -14.49
N GLY A 90 -17.92 2.83 -14.11
CA GLY A 90 -17.37 3.34 -12.85
C GLY A 90 -17.43 2.34 -11.69
N GLU A 91 -18.14 1.22 -11.83
CA GLU A 91 -18.06 0.09 -10.93
C GLU A 91 -16.95 -0.86 -11.38
N CYS A 92 -16.20 -1.39 -10.43
CA CYS A 92 -15.08 -2.29 -10.65
C CYS A 92 -15.25 -3.55 -9.80
N SER A 93 -14.70 -4.65 -10.28
CA SER A 93 -14.58 -5.91 -9.55
C SER A 93 -13.23 -6.58 -9.85
N LEU A 94 -12.78 -7.43 -8.94
CA LEU A 94 -11.62 -8.28 -9.20
C LEU A 94 -12.03 -9.41 -10.16
N THR A 95 -11.17 -9.67 -11.14
CA THR A 95 -11.22 -10.92 -11.90
C THR A 95 -10.62 -12.05 -11.05
N ASP A 96 -10.76 -13.31 -11.48
CA ASP A 96 -10.14 -14.44 -10.78
C ASP A 96 -8.62 -14.27 -10.68
N SER A 97 -7.97 -13.80 -11.75
CA SER A 97 -6.53 -13.49 -11.75
C SER A 97 -6.19 -12.32 -10.83
N GLY A 98 -7.05 -11.29 -10.78
CA GLY A 98 -6.89 -10.17 -9.85
C GLY A 98 -7.00 -10.60 -8.40
N PHE A 99 -7.94 -11.50 -8.08
CA PHE A 99 -8.10 -12.05 -6.75
C PHE A 99 -6.88 -12.89 -6.35
N SER A 100 -6.41 -13.80 -7.21
CA SER A 100 -5.17 -14.55 -6.95
C SER A 100 -3.99 -13.62 -6.69
N ARG A 101 -3.85 -12.57 -7.51
CA ARG A 101 -2.79 -11.58 -7.36
C ARG A 101 -2.89 -10.77 -6.07
N LEU A 102 -4.11 -10.42 -5.65
CA LEU A 102 -4.35 -9.77 -4.35
C LEU A 102 -3.89 -10.66 -3.21
N CYS A 103 -4.25 -11.95 -3.21
CA CYS A 103 -3.82 -12.89 -2.18
C CYS A 103 -2.29 -13.01 -2.14
N GLU A 104 -1.62 -13.16 -3.28
CA GLU A 104 -0.16 -13.19 -3.34
C GLU A 104 0.48 -11.94 -2.74
N ILE A 105 -0.03 -10.76 -3.09
CA ILE A 105 0.50 -9.49 -2.60
C ILE A 105 0.26 -9.36 -1.09
N ARG A 106 -0.93 -9.70 -0.61
CA ARG A 106 -1.25 -9.68 0.82
C ARG A 106 -0.33 -10.61 1.60
N ASP A 107 -0.20 -11.86 1.19
CA ASP A 107 0.61 -12.85 1.88
C ASP A 107 2.10 -12.44 1.91
N LYS A 108 2.62 -11.92 0.78
CA LYS A 108 3.98 -11.35 0.73
C LYS A 108 4.11 -10.12 1.61
N TYR A 109 3.11 -9.25 1.64
CA TYR A 109 3.12 -8.03 2.42
C TYR A 109 3.09 -8.31 3.92
N GLU A 110 2.19 -9.17 4.39
CA GLU A 110 2.09 -9.60 5.80
C GLU A 110 3.38 -10.26 6.27
N LYS A 111 3.93 -11.19 5.47
CA LYS A 111 5.21 -11.83 5.76
C LYS A 111 6.36 -10.83 5.84
N ASN A 112 6.33 -9.80 5.00
CA ASN A 112 7.33 -8.74 5.03
C ASN A 112 7.06 -7.72 6.12
N ASN A 113 5.84 -7.53 6.62
CA ASN A 113 5.48 -6.57 7.66
C ASN A 113 6.11 -6.90 9.03
N GLU A 114 6.62 -8.12 9.23
CA GLU A 114 7.57 -8.43 10.32
C GLU A 114 8.85 -7.57 10.24
N LYS A 115 9.15 -7.00 9.06
CA LYS A 115 10.20 -6.03 8.78
C LYS A 115 9.55 -4.74 8.23
N PRO A 116 9.76 -3.57 8.85
CA PRO A 116 9.17 -2.34 8.33
C PRO A 116 9.66 -2.05 6.90
N ILE A 117 8.72 -1.62 6.06
CA ILE A 117 8.91 -1.32 4.63
C ILE A 117 8.77 0.20 4.36
N GLY A 118 9.18 0.66 3.17
CA GLY A 118 9.05 2.07 2.78
C GLY A 118 9.89 3.03 3.64
N LYS A 119 9.33 4.19 4.01
CA LYS A 119 10.06 5.21 4.82
C LYS A 119 10.51 4.68 6.18
N TYR A 120 9.76 3.72 6.73
CA TYR A 120 10.06 3.08 8.01
C TYR A 120 11.14 2.01 7.89
N GLN A 121 11.37 1.44 6.69
CA GLN A 121 12.49 0.51 6.46
C GLN A 121 13.83 1.19 6.67
N LEU A 122 14.00 2.40 6.13
CA LEU A 122 15.22 3.18 6.31
C LEU A 122 15.41 3.59 7.77
N ALA A 123 14.34 4.05 8.43
CA ALA A 123 14.38 4.40 9.84
C ALA A 123 14.73 3.17 10.70
N PHE A 124 14.20 2.00 10.36
CA PHE A 124 14.49 0.76 11.05
C PHE A 124 15.90 0.24 10.76
N GLN A 125 16.39 0.31 9.52
CA GLN A 125 17.78 -0.03 9.19
C GLN A 125 18.75 0.92 9.91
N ALA A 126 18.46 2.22 9.94
CA ALA A 126 19.23 3.18 10.72
C ALA A 126 19.21 2.80 12.21
N LEU A 127 18.05 2.48 12.79
CA LEU A 127 17.91 1.99 14.16
C LEU A 127 18.68 0.68 14.43
N GLN A 128 18.69 -0.26 13.48
CA GLN A 128 19.40 -1.54 13.61
C GLN A 128 20.92 -1.38 13.48
N ASN A 129 21.38 -0.37 12.73
CA ASN A 129 22.79 -0.03 12.57
C ASN A 129 23.34 0.80 13.74
N LEU A 130 22.48 1.28 14.66
CA LEU A 130 22.92 1.90 15.90
C LEU A 130 23.46 0.86 16.87
N LYS A 131 24.38 1.30 17.74
CA LYS A 131 24.82 0.46 18.86
C LYS A 131 23.60 0.05 19.71
N PRO A 132 23.55 -1.20 20.21
CA PRO A 132 22.40 -1.73 20.94
C PRO A 132 21.93 -0.83 22.09
N GLU A 133 22.88 -0.20 22.79
CA GLU A 133 22.66 0.73 23.90
C GLU A 133 21.89 1.99 23.45
N ILE A 134 22.31 2.61 22.36
CA ILE A 134 21.68 3.81 21.78
C ILE A 134 20.28 3.46 21.25
N ARG A 135 20.13 2.28 20.62
CA ARG A 135 18.84 1.80 20.13
C ARG A 135 17.85 1.60 21.29
N ALA A 136 18.29 1.04 22.41
CA ALA A 136 17.46 0.81 23.59
C ALA A 136 16.98 2.13 24.23
N ASP A 137 17.87 3.12 24.34
CA ASP A 137 17.53 4.45 24.87
C ASP A 137 16.53 5.20 23.98
N ILE A 138 16.69 5.14 22.66
CA ILE A 138 15.75 5.76 21.72
C ILE A 138 14.36 5.12 21.86
N ILE A 139 14.27 3.78 21.90
CA ILE A 139 13.00 3.06 22.04
C ILE A 139 12.33 3.37 23.38
N LYS A 140 13.10 3.46 24.47
CA LYS A 140 12.60 3.80 25.81
C LYS A 140 11.99 5.19 25.84
N ASN A 141 12.74 6.20 25.38
CA ASN A 141 12.27 7.58 25.32
C ASN A 141 11.02 7.75 24.46
N PHE A 142 10.91 6.99 23.35
CA PHE A 142 9.74 7.03 22.47
C PHE A 142 8.47 6.45 23.13
N LYS A 143 8.60 5.42 23.96
CA LYS A 143 7.46 4.84 24.70
C LYS A 143 6.98 5.74 25.82
N GLU A 144 7.91 6.42 26.50
CA GLU A 144 7.60 7.35 27.60
C GLU A 144 6.97 8.66 27.11
N SER A 145 7.23 9.08 25.87
CA SER A 145 6.65 10.29 25.26
C SER A 145 5.33 10.06 24.50
N ALA A 146 4.88 8.81 24.39
CA ALA A 146 3.58 8.43 23.81
C ALA A 146 2.50 8.12 24.88
N SER A 147 2.84 8.34 26.16
CA SER A 147 1.93 8.26 27.32
C SER A 147 1.53 9.66 27.78
#